data_AF-D2ZS07-F1
#
_entry.id   AF-D2ZS07-F1
#
_cell.length_a   1.000
_cell.length_b   1.000
_cell.length_c   1.000
_cell.angle_alpha   90.00
_cell.angle_beta   90.00
_cell.angle_gamma   90.00
#
_symmetry.space_group_name_H-M   'P 1'
#
loop_
_entity.id
_entity.type
_entity.pdbx_description
1 polymer ?
#
loop_
_entity_poly.entity_id
_entity_poly.type
_entity_poly.pdbx_seq_one_letter_code
_entity_poly.pdbx_strand_id
1 'polypeptide(L)'
;MELIWFYVAIVLAISDTIHTQIVWKIFNKFYLILGGIINNSVNAPWKTWIIHELMEAGFHFIFVSIAFLNLEIGILAAFIHFVIDVSHTLLISSHMNELEHRSLHFVIESLFFIAIYGL
;
A
#
# COMPACT_ATOMS: atom_id res chain seq x y z
N MET A 1 -16.02 18.00 -6.60
CA MET A 1 -14.57 17.79 -6.36
C MET A 1 -14.19 17.89 -4.89
N GLU A 2 -15.01 18.51 -4.02
CA GLU A 2 -14.68 18.78 -2.60
C GLU A 2 -14.38 17.54 -1.72
N LEU A 3 -14.81 16.34 -2.13
CA LEU A 3 -14.60 15.09 -1.37
C LEU A 3 -13.73 14.08 -2.09
N ILE A 4 -13.07 14.45 -3.20
CA ILE A 4 -12.25 13.48 -3.94
C ILE A 4 -11.11 12.95 -3.07
N TRP A 5 -10.51 13.79 -2.23
CA TRP A 5 -9.50 13.36 -1.26
C TRP A 5 -10.00 12.23 -0.35
N PHE A 6 -11.25 12.34 0.11
CA PHE A 6 -11.86 11.38 1.03
C PHE A 6 -12.20 10.08 0.32
N TYR A 7 -12.76 10.17 -0.89
CA TYR A 7 -13.05 8.98 -1.68
C TYR A 7 -11.77 8.22 -2.04
N VAL A 8 -10.68 8.91 -2.36
CA VAL A 8 -9.40 8.25 -2.65
C VAL A 8 -8.88 7.52 -1.42
N ALA A 9 -8.91 8.14 -0.23
CA ALA A 9 -8.51 7.48 1.01
C ALA A 9 -9.38 6.25 1.35
N ILE A 10 -10.70 6.32 1.14
CA ILE A 10 -11.59 5.15 1.31
C ILE A 10 -11.22 4.03 0.33
N VAL A 11 -11.06 4.35 -0.96
CA VAL A 11 -10.74 3.35 -1.98
C VAL A 11 -9.37 2.73 -1.72
N LEU A 12 -8.40 3.49 -1.20
CA LEU A 12 -7.09 3.00 -0.83
C LEU A 12 -7.16 2.03 0.37
N ALA A 13 -7.94 2.36 1.41
CA ALA A 13 -8.18 1.45 2.53
C ALA A 13 -8.92 0.16 2.11
N ILE A 14 -9.87 0.26 1.17
CA ILE A 14 -10.51 -0.90 0.56
C ILE A 14 -9.48 -1.71 -0.24
N SER A 15 -8.63 -1.04 -1.00
CA SER A 15 -7.56 -1.67 -1.79
C SER A 15 -6.62 -2.47 -0.91
N ASP A 16 -6.18 -1.92 0.22
CA ASP A 16 -5.35 -2.59 1.22
C ASP A 16 -6.07 -3.83 1.82
N THR A 17 -7.36 -3.70 2.13
CA THR A 17 -8.16 -4.85 2.59
C THR A 17 -8.20 -5.96 1.53
N ILE A 18 -8.42 -5.60 0.26
CA ILE A 18 -8.46 -6.53 -0.87
C ILE A 18 -7.09 -7.15 -1.11
N HIS A 19 -6.00 -6.36 -1.09
CA HIS A 19 -4.63 -6.82 -1.20
C HIS A 19 -4.37 -7.93 -0.17
N THR A 20 -4.74 -7.66 1.08
CA THR A 20 -4.60 -8.63 2.17
C THR A 20 -5.40 -9.92 1.91
N GLN A 21 -6.65 -9.82 1.46
CA GLN A 21 -7.44 -11.03 1.16
C GLN A 21 -6.83 -11.83 0.00
N ILE A 22 -6.43 -11.16 -1.08
CA ILE A 22 -5.92 -11.80 -2.28
C ILE A 22 -4.55 -12.43 -2.00
N VAL A 23 -3.61 -11.65 -1.50
CA VAL A 23 -2.22 -12.08 -1.31
C VAL A 23 -2.09 -13.04 -0.14
N TRP A 24 -2.64 -12.69 1.02
CA TRP A 24 -2.38 -13.45 2.25
C TRP A 24 -3.36 -14.58 2.51
N LYS A 25 -4.57 -14.57 1.93
CA LYS A 25 -5.54 -15.68 2.09
C LYS A 25 -5.69 -16.56 0.87
N ILE A 26 -5.83 -15.99 -0.33
CA ILE A 26 -6.08 -16.76 -1.56
C ILE A 26 -4.77 -17.28 -2.17
N PHE A 27 -3.80 -16.39 -2.39
CA PHE A 27 -2.55 -16.70 -3.08
C PHE A 27 -1.34 -16.91 -2.16
N ASN A 28 -1.58 -17.13 -0.87
CA ASN A 28 -0.55 -17.22 0.17
C ASN A 28 0.64 -18.11 -0.24
N LYS A 29 0.36 -19.35 -0.69
CA LYS A 29 1.40 -20.30 -1.09
C LYS A 29 2.24 -19.81 -2.25
N PHE A 30 1.61 -19.23 -3.26
CA PHE A 30 2.32 -18.66 -4.41
C PHE A 30 3.20 -17.48 -3.96
N TYR A 31 2.66 -16.62 -3.10
CA TYR A 31 3.36 -15.44 -2.61
C TYR A 31 4.60 -15.80 -1.78
N LEU A 32 4.50 -16.82 -0.92
CA LEU A 32 5.64 -17.35 -0.16
C LEU A 32 6.74 -17.92 -1.08
N ILE A 33 6.34 -18.66 -2.12
CA ILE A 33 7.29 -19.19 -3.10
C ILE A 33 7.98 -18.04 -3.86
N LEU A 34 7.21 -17.05 -4.30
CA LEU A 34 7.73 -15.86 -4.98
C LEU A 34 8.73 -15.11 -4.10
N GLY A 35 8.40 -14.87 -2.83
CA GLY A 35 9.30 -14.26 -1.85
C GLY A 35 10.60 -15.05 -1.69
N GLY A 36 10.53 -16.39 -1.66
CA GLY A 36 11.71 -17.26 -1.62
C GLY A 36 12.60 -17.13 -2.87
N ILE A 37 11.99 -17.09 -4.06
CA ILE A 37 12.71 -16.89 -5.34
C ILE A 37 13.40 -15.52 -5.36
N ILE A 38 12.69 -14.46 -4.97
CA ILE A 38 13.24 -13.10 -4.91
C ILE A 38 14.42 -13.07 -3.93
N ASN A 39 14.25 -13.64 -2.72
CA ASN A 39 15.29 -13.65 -1.70
C ASN A 39 16.58 -14.36 -2.16
N ASN A 40 16.44 -15.49 -2.87
CA ASN A 40 17.57 -16.19 -3.47
C ASN A 40 18.23 -15.40 -4.60
N SER A 41 17.50 -14.49 -5.25
CA SER A 41 18.00 -13.68 -6.37
C SER A 41 18.75 -12.44 -5.88
N VAL A 42 18.24 -11.77 -4.83
CA VAL A 42 18.80 -10.50 -4.33
C VAL A 42 19.74 -10.69 -3.14
N ASN A 43 19.78 -11.90 -2.55
CA ASN A 43 20.64 -12.33 -1.45
C ASN A 43 20.62 -11.42 -0.21
N ALA A 44 19.48 -10.78 0.07
CA ALA A 44 19.32 -9.92 1.24
C ALA A 44 17.84 -9.80 1.64
N PRO A 45 17.45 -10.15 2.89
CA PRO A 45 16.06 -10.08 3.33
C PRO A 45 15.44 -8.68 3.18
N TRP A 46 16.18 -7.62 3.48
CA TRP A 46 15.68 -6.24 3.35
C TRP A 46 15.39 -5.84 1.90
N LYS A 47 16.13 -6.38 0.92
CA LYS A 47 15.85 -6.13 -0.50
C LYS A 47 14.58 -6.85 -0.93
N THR A 48 14.39 -8.08 -0.47
CA THR A 48 13.16 -8.83 -0.69
C THR A 48 11.95 -8.10 -0.11
N TRP A 49 12.10 -7.55 1.10
CA TRP A 49 11.09 -6.73 1.75
C TRP A 49 10.77 -5.47 0.92
N ILE A 50 11.76 -4.69 0.49
CA ILE A 50 11.50 -3.52 -0.38
C ILE A 50 10.78 -3.92 -1.67
N ILE A 51 11.13 -5.06 -2.28
CA ILE A 51 10.44 -5.55 -3.48
C ILE A 51 8.99 -5.90 -3.17
N HIS A 52 8.70 -6.50 -2.01
CA HIS A 52 7.34 -6.73 -1.54
C HIS A 52 6.56 -5.41 -1.42
N GLU A 53 7.11 -4.40 -0.75
CA GLU A 53 6.48 -3.08 -0.62
C GLU A 53 6.23 -2.42 -1.98
N LEU A 54 7.16 -2.55 -2.93
CA LEU A 54 6.97 -2.05 -4.30
C LEU A 54 5.86 -2.80 -5.06
N MET A 55 5.73 -4.10 -4.83
CA MET A 55 4.64 -4.89 -5.42
C MET A 55 3.27 -4.51 -4.84
N GLU A 56 3.20 -4.25 -3.54
CA GLU A 56 1.99 -3.76 -2.86
C GLU A 56 1.60 -2.36 -3.36
N ALA A 57 2.55 -1.43 -3.41
CA ALA A 57 2.35 -0.13 -4.03
C ALA A 57 1.90 -0.23 -5.49
N GLY A 58 2.47 -1.15 -6.27
CA GLY A 58 2.06 -1.44 -7.65
C GLY A 58 0.63 -1.98 -7.74
N PHE A 59 0.19 -2.79 -6.78
CA PHE A 59 -1.19 -3.24 -6.68
C PHE A 59 -2.14 -2.06 -6.44
N HIS A 60 -1.81 -1.17 -5.49
CA HIS A 60 -2.60 0.04 -5.20
C HIS A 60 -2.65 0.99 -6.39
N PHE A 61 -1.55 1.18 -7.11
CA PHE A 61 -1.51 1.96 -8.34
C PHE A 61 -2.56 1.48 -9.33
N ILE A 62 -2.58 0.18 -9.64
CA ILE A 62 -3.51 -0.41 -10.60
C ILE A 62 -4.95 -0.27 -10.10
N PHE A 63 -5.20 -0.66 -8.85
CA PHE A 63 -6.54 -0.68 -8.28
C PHE A 63 -7.19 0.72 -8.24
N VAL A 64 -6.45 1.71 -7.72
CA VAL A 64 -6.94 3.08 -7.61
C VAL A 64 -7.05 3.74 -8.98
N SER A 65 -6.10 3.50 -9.88
CA SER A 65 -6.18 4.02 -11.26
C SER A 65 -7.45 3.56 -11.96
N ILE A 66 -7.84 2.29 -11.79
CA ILE A 66 -9.06 1.75 -12.38
C ILE A 66 -10.29 2.35 -11.69
N ALA A 67 -10.31 2.43 -10.36
CA ALA A 67 -11.45 2.94 -9.61
C ALA A 67 -11.80 4.39 -9.95
N PHE A 68 -10.80 5.24 -10.21
CA PHE A 68 -10.99 6.65 -10.56
C PHE A 68 -10.86 6.95 -12.05
N LEU A 69 -10.50 5.95 -12.87
CA LEU A 69 -10.14 6.11 -14.28
C LEU A 69 -9.08 7.22 -14.48
N ASN A 70 -8.15 7.33 -13.53
CA ASN A 70 -7.16 8.40 -13.47
C ASN A 70 -5.81 7.87 -12.95
N LEU A 71 -4.81 7.89 -13.83
CA LEU A 71 -3.45 7.41 -13.53
C LEU A 71 -2.73 8.29 -12.50
N GLU A 72 -2.98 9.60 -12.49
CA GLU A 72 -2.33 10.52 -11.56
C GLU A 72 -2.74 10.20 -10.12
N ILE A 73 -4.04 9.99 -9.87
CA ILE A 73 -4.54 9.58 -8.56
C ILE A 73 -3.94 8.24 -8.15
N GLY A 74 -3.83 7.28 -9.08
CA GLY A 74 -3.19 6.00 -8.82
C GLY A 74 -1.70 6.14 -8.46
N ILE A 75 -0.94 6.98 -9.16
CA ILE A 75 0.48 7.23 -8.87
C ILE A 75 0.63 7.82 -7.47
N LEU A 76 -0.18 8.84 -7.16
CA LEU A 76 -0.17 9.49 -5.85
C LEU A 76 -0.51 8.50 -4.73
N ALA A 77 -1.51 7.64 -4.94
CA ALA A 77 -1.94 6.64 -3.97
C ALA A 77 -0.85 5.58 -3.71
N ALA A 78 -0.26 5.03 -4.77
CA ALA A 78 0.84 4.08 -4.64
C ALA A 78 2.06 4.68 -3.96
N PHE A 79 2.39 5.94 -4.30
CA PHE A 79 3.52 6.65 -3.71
C PHE A 79 3.31 6.85 -2.21
N ILE A 80 2.18 7.41 -1.78
CA ILE A 80 1.97 7.68 -0.36
C ILE A 80 1.89 6.38 0.45
N HIS A 81 1.25 5.33 -0.08
CA HIS A 81 1.17 4.03 0.58
C HIS A 81 2.56 3.46 0.84
N PHE A 82 3.39 3.38 -0.21
CA PHE A 82 4.78 2.93 -0.11
C PHE A 82 5.61 3.75 0.87
N VAL A 83 5.42 5.07 0.88
CA VAL A 83 6.11 5.96 1.83
C VAL A 83 5.74 5.61 3.27
N ILE A 84 4.46 5.33 3.54
CA ILE A 84 4.00 4.94 4.87
C ILE A 84 4.55 3.57 5.25
N ASP A 85 4.50 2.59 4.34
CA ASP A 85 5.03 1.24 4.57
C ASP A 85 6.49 1.24 4.99
N VAL A 86 7.29 1.95 4.22
CA VAL A 86 8.72 2.10 4.50
C VAL A 86 8.95 2.87 5.79
N SER A 87 8.20 3.96 6.00
CA SER A 87 8.41 4.84 7.16
C SER A 87 8.03 4.16 8.47
N HIS A 88 6.89 3.49 8.55
CA HIS A 88 6.44 2.86 9.79
C HIS A 88 7.35 1.67 10.16
N THR A 89 7.80 0.89 9.16
CA THR A 89 8.73 -0.21 9.37
C THR A 89 10.07 0.26 9.92
N LEU A 90 10.58 1.41 9.45
CA LEU A 90 11.88 1.95 9.87
C LEU A 90 11.83 2.76 11.18
N LEU A 91 10.75 3.49 11.44
CA LEU A 91 10.70 4.52 12.50
C LEU A 91 9.90 4.12 13.73
N ILE A 92 8.86 3.29 13.59
CA ILE A 92 7.85 3.09 14.64
C ILE A 92 7.99 1.75 15.36
N SER A 93 8.73 0.79 14.80
CA SER A 93 8.85 -0.62 15.25
C SER A 93 7.69 -1.51 14.79
N SER A 94 7.99 -2.78 14.51
CA SER A 94 7.15 -3.78 13.84
C SER A 94 6.00 -4.37 14.67
N HIS A 95 5.63 -3.74 15.79
CA HIS A 95 4.68 -4.30 16.76
C HIS A 95 3.25 -3.79 16.61
N MET A 96 2.93 -3.13 15.51
CA MET A 96 1.56 -2.71 15.23
C MET A 96 0.68 -3.93 14.92
N ASN A 97 -0.50 -3.97 15.53
CA ASN A 97 -1.53 -4.91 15.07
C ASN A 97 -2.16 -4.43 13.75
N GLU A 98 -2.93 -5.30 13.10
CA GLU A 98 -3.53 -4.99 11.79
C GLU A 98 -4.42 -3.73 11.83
N LEU A 99 -5.17 -3.50 12.91
CA LEU A 99 -6.03 -2.32 13.04
C LEU A 99 -5.22 -1.04 13.19
N GLU A 100 -4.16 -1.06 14.00
CA GLU A 100 -3.25 0.07 14.20
C GLU A 100 -2.57 0.43 12.88
N HIS A 101 -2.07 -0.57 12.15
CA HIS A 101 -1.42 -0.39 10.85
C HIS A 101 -2.40 0.27 9.87
N ARG A 102 -3.59 -0.30 9.67
CA ARG A 102 -4.58 0.26 8.73
C ARG A 102 -5.06 1.66 9.14
N SER A 103 -5.16 1.92 10.45
CA SER A 103 -5.54 3.25 10.95
C SER A 103 -4.47 4.29 10.65
N LEU A 104 -3.18 3.93 10.78
CA LEU A 104 -2.07 4.80 10.40
C LEU A 104 -2.14 5.15 8.92
N HIS A 105 -2.30 4.14 8.06
CA HIS A 105 -2.46 4.34 6.61
C HIS A 105 -3.63 5.28 6.32
N PHE A 106 -4.83 4.96 6.81
CA PHE A 106 -6.02 5.77 6.55
C PHE A 106 -5.85 7.24 6.98
N VAL A 107 -5.25 7.51 8.14
CA VAL A 107 -5.04 8.87 8.63
C VAL A 107 -4.02 9.63 7.76
N ILE A 108 -2.85 9.05 7.51
CA ILE A 108 -1.78 9.74 6.79
C ILE A 108 -2.14 9.91 5.31
N GLU A 109 -2.72 8.89 4.67
CA GLU A 109 -3.21 8.96 3.29
C GLU A 109 -4.31 10.02 3.15
N SER A 110 -5.24 10.09 4.11
CA SER A 110 -6.27 11.14 4.12
C SER A 110 -5.65 12.53 4.22
N LEU A 111 -4.71 12.75 5.13
CA LEU A 111 -4.02 14.04 5.28
C LEU A 111 -3.26 14.43 4.00
N PHE A 112 -2.59 13.47 3.37
CA PHE A 112 -1.89 13.67 2.11
C PHE A 112 -2.84 14.12 0.99
N PHE A 113 -3.96 13.43 0.82
CA PHE A 113 -4.93 13.80 -0.22
C PHE A 113 -5.72 15.07 0.10
N ILE A 114 -5.96 15.39 1.38
CA ILE A 114 -6.50 16.70 1.78
C ILE A 114 -5.55 17.81 1.33
N ALA A 115 -4.24 17.64 1.51
CA ALA A 115 -3.25 18.65 1.11
C ALA A 115 -3.23 18.90 -0.41
N ILE A 116 -3.57 17.89 -1.21
CA ILE A 116 -3.55 17.98 -2.69
C ILE A 116 -4.91 18.42 -3.26
N TYR A 117 -6.01 17.86 -2.76
CA TYR A 117 -7.36 18.01 -3.34
C TYR A 117 -8.41 18.60 -2.39
N GLY A 118 -8.01 19.04 -1.20
CA GLY A 118 -8.93 19.58 -0.18
C GLY A 118 -9.24 21.07 -0.29
N LEU A 119 -8.56 21.80 -1.21
CA LEU A 119 -8.80 23.21 -1.54
C LEU A 119 -9.57 23.33 -2.85
#